data_AF-A0A954U6L9-F1
#
_entry.id   AF-A0A954U6L9-F1
#
_cell.length_a   1.000
_cell.length_b   1.000
_cell.length_c   1.000
_cell.angle_alpha   90.00
_cell.angle_beta   90.00
_cell.angle_gamma   90.00
#
_symmetry.space_group_name_H-M   'P 1'
#
loop_
_entity.id
_entity.type
_entity.pdbx_description
1 polymer ?
#
loop_
_entity_poly.entity_id
_entity_poly.type
_entity_poly.pdbx_seq_one_letter_code
_entity_poly.pdbx_strand_id
1 'polypeptide(L)'
;MGKSTTPCGSKSTSKPTAKSTSQFFPQNLYQRMSDDLHLTGKAERTRKGYLRAVTQLSNYCRQSPDQLTEDLLRRFFLHLKNERHFAYGSL
;
A
#
# COMPACT_ATOMS: atom_id res chain seq x y z
N MET A 1 23.09 -35.83 11.20
CA MET A 1 22.08 -34.92 11.78
C MET A 1 22.76 -34.07 12.84
N GLY A 2 22.63 -32.75 12.77
CA GLY A 2 23.17 -31.84 13.78
C GLY A 2 24.20 -30.87 13.22
N LYS A 3 23.83 -29.58 13.18
CA LYS A 3 24.62 -28.43 13.64
C LYS A 3 23.78 -27.15 13.57
N SER A 4 23.76 -26.47 14.73
CA SER A 4 23.74 -25.02 14.92
C SER A 4 22.54 -24.20 14.41
N THR A 5 21.62 -23.97 15.33
CA THR A 5 21.12 -22.63 15.68
C THR A 5 22.22 -21.57 15.63
N THR A 6 21.92 -20.40 15.06
CA THR A 6 22.51 -19.14 15.49
C THR A 6 21.47 -18.03 15.38
N PRO A 7 21.27 -17.24 16.45
CA PRO A 7 20.30 -16.15 16.49
C PRO A 7 20.95 -14.88 15.94
N CYS A 8 20.21 -14.10 15.15
CA CYS A 8 20.60 -12.73 14.86
C CYS A 8 19.41 -11.83 15.16
N GLY A 9 19.35 -11.38 16.41
CA GLY A 9 18.54 -10.25 16.78
C GLY A 9 19.16 -8.99 16.22
N SER A 10 18.50 -8.37 15.25
CA SER A 10 18.61 -6.94 15.00
C SER A 10 17.49 -6.25 15.78
N LYS A 11 17.82 -5.86 17.02
CA LYS A 11 17.07 -4.84 17.75
C LYS A 11 17.20 -3.54 16.96
N SER A 12 16.16 -3.15 16.24
CA SER A 12 16.01 -1.77 15.76
C SER A 12 15.10 -1.01 16.73
N THR A 13 15.68 -0.57 17.84
CA THR A 13 15.07 0.50 18.65
C THR A 13 15.33 1.83 17.97
N SER A 14 14.38 2.31 17.17
CA SER A 14 14.33 3.70 16.71
C SER A 14 12.90 4.22 16.75
N LYS A 15 12.60 4.89 17.87
CA LYS A 15 11.71 6.06 18.05
C LYS A 15 10.39 6.08 17.24
N PRO A 16 9.22 5.89 17.89
CA PRO A 16 7.92 6.05 17.26
C PRO A 16 7.55 7.54 17.22
N THR A 17 7.70 8.18 16.06
CA THR A 17 7.07 9.49 15.82
C THR A 17 6.44 9.54 14.44
N ALA A 18 5.10 9.48 14.45
CA ALA A 18 4.18 10.06 13.49
C ALA A 18 4.36 9.70 12.00
N LYS A 19 3.60 8.70 11.56
CA LYS A 19 2.67 8.81 10.41
C LYS A 19 1.75 7.60 10.43
N SER A 20 0.47 7.85 10.70
CA SER A 20 -0.62 6.88 10.61
C SER A 20 -0.57 6.21 9.23
N THR A 21 0.03 5.04 9.18
CA THR A 21 0.05 4.20 7.98
C THR A 21 -1.17 3.33 8.13
N SER A 22 -2.06 3.32 7.15
CA SER A 22 -3.29 2.53 7.17
C SER A 22 -3.02 1.11 7.65
N GLN A 23 -3.86 0.60 8.54
CA GLN A 23 -3.73 -0.72 9.16
C GLN A 23 -3.58 -1.88 8.15
N PHE A 24 -4.00 -1.64 6.91
CA PHE A 24 -3.98 -2.60 5.80
C PHE A 24 -2.92 -2.29 4.74
N PHE A 25 -2.06 -1.29 4.93
CA PHE A 25 -0.93 -1.02 4.04
C PHE A 25 0.35 -0.90 4.85
N PRO A 26 1.09 -2.00 5.04
CA PRO A 26 2.31 -1.97 5.85
C PRO A 26 3.40 -1.12 5.16
N GLN A 27 4.23 -0.48 5.98
CA GLN A 27 5.22 0.50 5.51
C GLN A 27 6.24 -0.07 4.50
N ASN A 28 6.60 -1.35 4.61
CA ASN A 28 7.50 -2.00 3.67
C ASN A 28 6.92 -2.05 2.24
N LEU A 29 5.62 -2.35 2.09
CA LEU A 29 4.96 -2.36 0.78
C LEU A 29 4.77 -0.93 0.26
N TYR A 30 4.52 0.04 1.14
CA TYR A 30 4.41 1.45 0.78
C TYR A 30 5.71 1.98 0.18
N GLN A 31 6.84 1.71 0.84
CA GLN A 31 8.17 2.11 0.36
C GLN A 31 8.50 1.41 -0.96
N ARG A 32 8.28 0.10 -1.05
CA ARG A 32 8.51 -0.67 -2.29
C ARG A 32 7.75 -0.07 -3.48
N MET A 33 6.45 0.19 -3.33
CA MET A 33 5.66 0.82 -4.39
C MET A 33 6.14 2.25 -4.70
N SER A 34 6.54 3.01 -3.68
CA SER A 34 7.11 4.36 -3.87
C SER A 34 8.38 4.34 -4.70
N ASP A 35 9.25 3.36 -4.46
CA ASP A 35 10.53 3.19 -5.16
C ASP A 35 10.31 2.70 -6.59
N ASP A 36 9.40 1.74 -6.81
CA ASP A 36 9.02 1.28 -8.15
C ASP A 36 8.45 2.43 -9.00
N LEU A 37 7.61 3.28 -8.41
CA LEU A 37 7.09 4.48 -9.07
C LEU A 37 8.18 5.50 -9.36
N HIS A 38 9.20 5.59 -8.50
CA HIS A 38 10.34 6.47 -8.73
C HIS A 38 11.24 5.96 -9.87
N LEU A 39 11.52 4.65 -9.89
CA LEU A 39 12.30 3.99 -10.94
C LEU A 39 11.65 4.11 -12.31
N THR A 40 10.31 4.09 -12.38
CA THR A 40 9.55 4.31 -13.62
C THR A 40 9.48 5.79 -14.06
N GLY A 41 10.21 6.69 -13.39
CA GLY A 41 10.32 8.11 -13.73
C GLY A 41 9.06 8.92 -13.45
N LYS A 42 8.15 8.44 -12.57
CA LYS A 42 6.92 9.16 -12.26
C LYS A 42 7.22 10.38 -11.38
N ALA A 43 6.57 11.50 -11.70
CA ALA A 43 6.65 12.71 -10.88
C ALA A 43 6.15 12.48 -9.45
N GLU A 44 6.66 13.25 -8.49
CA GLU A 44 6.30 13.11 -7.08
C GLU A 44 4.79 13.24 -6.83
N ARG A 45 4.12 14.16 -7.53
CA ARG A 45 2.67 14.35 -7.46
C ARG A 45 1.92 13.09 -7.89
N THR A 46 2.37 12.46 -8.97
CA THR A 46 1.80 11.21 -9.48
C THR A 46 2.03 10.08 -8.47
N ARG A 47 3.25 9.94 -7.94
CA ARG A 47 3.56 8.94 -6.91
C ARG A 47 2.65 9.06 -5.69
N LYS A 48 2.48 10.28 -5.16
CA LYS A 48 1.57 10.56 -4.02
C LYS A 48 0.11 10.20 -4.35
N GLY A 49 -0.33 10.48 -5.58
CA GLY A 49 -1.67 10.12 -6.06
C GLY A 49 -1.90 8.60 -6.04
N TYR A 50 -0.97 7.84 -6.60
CA TYR A 50 -1.04 6.37 -6.64
C TYR A 50 -0.98 5.76 -5.24
N LEU A 51 -0.05 6.20 -4.39
CA LEU A 51 0.05 5.72 -3.00
C LEU A 51 -1.23 5.98 -2.21
N ARG A 52 -1.86 7.15 -2.42
CA ARG A 52 -3.15 7.49 -1.81
C ARG A 52 -4.29 6.61 -2.33
N ALA A 53 -4.30 6.29 -3.63
CA ALA A 53 -5.31 5.42 -4.22
C ALA A 53 -5.23 4.01 -3.63
N VAL A 54 -4.03 3.42 -3.58
CA VAL A 54 -3.82 2.09 -2.99
C VAL A 54 -4.13 2.07 -1.50
N THR A 55 -3.76 3.12 -0.77
CA THR A 55 -4.14 3.27 0.65
C THR A 55 -5.67 3.22 0.84
N GLN A 56 -6.43 3.94 0.01
CA GLN A 56 -7.89 3.94 0.08
C GLN A 56 -8.46 2.55 -0.25
N LEU A 57 -7.91 1.91 -1.28
CA LEU A 57 -8.30 0.56 -1.69
C LEU A 57 -8.07 -0.46 -0.58
N SER A 58 -6.87 -0.49 0.00
CA SER A 58 -6.54 -1.38 1.12
C SER A 58 -7.43 -1.14 2.34
N ASN A 59 -7.79 0.11 2.62
CA ASN A 59 -8.73 0.43 3.70
C ASN A 59 -10.17 -0.03 3.42
N TYR A 60 -10.64 0.10 2.17
CA TYR A 60 -11.97 -0.35 1.77
C TYR A 60 -12.08 -1.87 1.79
N CYS A 61 -11.10 -2.56 1.21
CA CYS A 61 -11.04 -4.01 1.17
C CYS A 61 -10.62 -4.63 2.51
N ARG A 62 -10.10 -3.82 3.45
CA ARG A 62 -9.51 -4.25 4.73
C ARG A 62 -8.47 -5.37 4.55
N GLN A 63 -7.67 -5.24 3.49
CA GLN A 63 -6.68 -6.24 3.09
C GLN A 63 -5.39 -5.57 2.63
N SER A 64 -4.29 -6.30 2.86
CA SER A 64 -2.97 -5.94 2.36
C SER A 64 -2.97 -5.80 0.84
N PRO A 65 -2.27 -4.81 0.26
CA PRO A 65 -2.28 -4.61 -1.19
C PRO A 65 -1.69 -5.78 -1.97
N ASP A 66 -0.85 -6.60 -1.33
CA ASP A 66 -0.29 -7.84 -1.88
C ASP A 66 -1.33 -8.98 -1.99
N GLN A 67 -2.44 -8.88 -1.26
CA GLN A 67 -3.52 -9.87 -1.23
C GLN A 67 -4.78 -9.40 -1.98
N LEU A 68 -4.71 -8.27 -2.68
CA LEU A 68 -5.84 -7.75 -3.45
C LEU A 68 -6.16 -8.66 -4.64
N THR A 69 -7.37 -9.22 -4.63
CA THR A 69 -7.94 -9.95 -5.76
C THR A 69 -8.69 -9.03 -6.73
N GLU A 70 -8.86 -9.46 -7.98
CA GLU A 70 -9.60 -8.72 -9.01
C GLU A 70 -11.06 -8.41 -8.61
N ASP A 71 -11.73 -9.33 -7.91
CA ASP A 71 -13.10 -9.10 -7.41
C ASP A 71 -13.19 -7.92 -6.43
N LEU A 72 -12.17 -7.75 -5.59
CA LEU A 72 -12.10 -6.64 -4.64
C LEU A 72 -11.84 -5.32 -5.35
N LEU A 73 -10.99 -5.32 -6.38
CA LEU A 73 -10.79 -4.18 -7.27
C LEU A 73 -12.10 -3.79 -7.95
N ARG A 74 -12.84 -4.76 -8.52
CA ARG A 74 -14.13 -4.54 -9.16
C ARG A 74 -15.14 -3.90 -8.21
N ARG A 75 -15.26 -4.43 -6.99
CA ARG A 75 -16.16 -3.87 -5.95
C ARG A 75 -15.76 -2.46 -5.56
N PHE A 76 -14.46 -2.20 -5.42
CA PHE A 76 -13.95 -0.87 -5.12
C PHE A 76 -14.25 0.14 -6.23
N PHE A 77 -14.01 -0.22 -7.50
CA PHE A 77 -14.34 0.65 -8.63
C PHE A 77 -15.85 0.89 -8.75
N LEU A 78 -16.67 -0.12 -8.50
CA LEU A 78 -18.12 0.01 -8.47
C LEU A 78 -18.57 0.97 -7.34
N HIS A 79 -17.97 0.87 -6.16
CA HIS A 79 -18.20 1.80 -5.06
C HIS A 79 -17.75 3.23 -5.39
N LEU A 80 -16.57 3.42 -6.01
CA LEU A 80 -16.11 4.74 -6.47
C LEU A 80 -17.07 5.36 -7.49
N LYS A 81 -17.60 4.55 -8.40
CA LYS A 81 -18.55 4.98 -9.44
C LYS A 81 -19.92 5.32 -8.85
N ASN A 82 -20.45 4.47 -7.98
CA ASN A 82 -21.82 4.57 -7.48
C ASN A 82 -21.97 5.56 -6.32
N GLU A 83 -20.99 5.63 -5.41
CA GLU A 83 -21.11 6.41 -4.17
C GLU A 83 -20.32 7.73 -4.21
N ARG A 84 -19.21 7.79 -4.94
CA ARG A 84 -18.37 9.01 -5.00
C ARG A 84 -18.58 9.85 -6.26
N HIS A 85 -19.50 9.48 -7.15
CA HIS A 85 -19.82 10.22 -8.38
C HIS A 85 -18.55 10.65 -9.16
N PHE A 86 -17.52 9.81 -9.21
CA PHE A 86 -16.32 10.11 -9.97
C PHE A 86 -16.71 10.22 -11.45
N ALA A 87 -16.50 11.39 -12.06
CA ALA A 87 -16.68 11.57 -13.49
C ALA A 87 -15.75 10.60 -14.24
N TYR A 88 -16.25 10.02 -15.34
CA TYR A 88 -15.61 8.96 -16.12
C TYR A 88 -14.14 9.25 -16.52
N GLY A 89 -13.73 10.52 -16.61
CA GLY A 89 -12.36 10.94 -16.95
C GLY A 89 -11.35 10.96 -15.80
N SER A 90 -11.75 10.56 -14.58
CA SER A 90 -10.91 10.60 -13.37
C SER A 90 -10.56 9.21 -12.81
N LEU A 91 -10.97 8.13 -13.49
CA LEU A 91 -10.58 6.74 -13.21
C LEU A 91 -9.36 6.36 -14.05
#